data_AF-A0A1Y1VGN3-F1
#
_entry.id   AF-A0A1Y1VGN3-F1
#
_cell.length_a   1.000
_cell.length_b   1.000
_cell.length_c   1.000
_cell.angle_alpha   90.00
_cell.angle_beta   90.00
_cell.angle_gamma   90.00
#
_symmetry.space_group_name_H-M   'P 1'
#
loop_
_entity.id
_entity.type
_entity.pdbx_description
1 polymer ?
#
loop_
_entity_poly.entity_id
_entity_poly.type
_entity_poly.pdbx_seq_one_letter_code
_entity_poly.pdbx_strand_id
1 'polypeptide(L)'
;KCEIKDFRIYVSKATLLNVKFELENYDIKFNYNYLNISIHECKEEQIKIFKNKIFYCEIPRCEDDCPVNDNKAICMKGEDINSNDIKNNHCECLQGWIGSKCQNRNYEDLR
;
A
#
# COMPACT_ATOMS: atom_id res chain seq x y z
N LYS A 1 -16.21 -22.02 -19.56
CA LYS A 1 -15.75 -21.15 -18.45
C LYS A 1 -15.21 -19.87 -19.07
N CYS A 2 -15.82 -18.71 -18.80
CA CYS A 2 -15.32 -17.41 -19.26
C CYS A 2 -14.61 -16.74 -18.07
N GLU A 3 -13.44 -16.16 -18.30
CA GLU A 3 -12.68 -15.44 -17.27
C GLU A 3 -12.34 -14.05 -17.79
N ILE A 4 -12.74 -13.03 -17.04
CA ILE A 4 -12.40 -11.63 -17.34
C ILE A 4 -10.98 -11.39 -16.81
N LYS A 5 -10.02 -11.15 -17.72
CA LYS A 5 -8.60 -11.04 -17.35
C LYS A 5 -8.11 -9.61 -17.11
N ASP A 6 -8.74 -8.61 -17.73
CA ASP A 6 -8.22 -7.23 -17.77
C ASP A 6 -9.22 -6.18 -17.25
N PHE A 7 -10.08 -6.55 -16.29
CA PHE A 7 -10.98 -5.60 -15.66
C PHE A 7 -10.25 -4.76 -14.61
N ARG A 8 -10.26 -3.44 -14.78
CA ARG A 8 -9.66 -2.48 -13.85
C ARG A 8 -10.64 -1.36 -13.54
N ILE A 9 -10.67 -0.97 -12.27
CA ILE A 9 -11.41 0.18 -11.79
C ILE A 9 -10.41 1.20 -11.28
N TYR A 10 -10.57 2.44 -11.72
CA TYR A 10 -9.75 3.56 -11.28
C TYR A 10 -10.64 4.57 -10.57
N VAL A 11 -10.22 5.02 -9.38
CA VAL A 11 -10.97 5.99 -8.58
C VAL A 11 -10.07 7.12 -8.11
N SER A 12 -10.68 8.29 -7.92
CA SER A 12 -10.00 9.50 -7.45
C SER A 12 -10.09 9.71 -5.94
N LYS A 13 -10.97 8.96 -5.25
CA LYS A 13 -11.19 9.01 -3.81
C LYS A 13 -11.67 7.66 -3.27
N ALA A 14 -11.47 7.40 -1.99
CA ALA A 14 -12.03 6.22 -1.34
C ALA A 14 -13.54 6.17 -1.51
N THR A 15 -14.05 4.97 -1.80
CA THR A 15 -15.46 4.79 -2.15
C THR A 15 -15.89 3.32 -2.06
N LEU A 16 -17.20 3.12 -2.06
CA LEU A 16 -17.84 1.82 -2.16
C LEU A 16 -18.53 1.74 -3.53
N LEU A 17 -18.21 0.69 -4.28
CA LEU A 17 -18.83 0.43 -5.56
C LEU A 17 -19.65 -0.86 -5.46
N ASN A 18 -20.89 -0.78 -5.92
CA ASN A 18 -21.74 -1.93 -6.14
C ASN A 18 -21.89 -2.10 -7.65
N VAL A 19 -21.17 -3.07 -8.21
CA VAL A 19 -21.07 -3.28 -9.66
C VAL A 19 -21.97 -4.45 -10.05
N LYS A 20 -22.88 -4.21 -10.99
CA LYS A 20 -23.70 -5.25 -11.63
C LYS A 20 -23.18 -5.48 -13.04
N PHE A 21 -22.94 -6.73 -13.40
CA PHE A 21 -22.66 -7.10 -14.79
C PHE A 21 -23.97 -7.45 -15.48
N GLU A 22 -24.18 -6.91 -16.68
CA GLU A 22 -25.35 -7.16 -17.50
C GLU A 22 -24.87 -7.45 -18.93
N LEU A 23 -25.46 -8.46 -19.56
CA LEU A 23 -25.16 -8.86 -20.93
C LEU A 23 -26.44 -8.73 -21.73
N GLU A 24 -26.40 -7.97 -22.81
CA GLU A 24 -27.48 -7.93 -23.77
C GLU A 24 -27.37 -9.16 -24.69
N ASN A 25 -28.47 -9.93 -24.82
CA ASN A 25 -28.67 -11.02 -25.79
C ASN A 25 -27.96 -12.38 -25.57
N TYR A 26 -27.64 -12.80 -24.34
CA TYR A 26 -27.18 -14.18 -24.10
C TYR A 26 -27.72 -14.80 -22.80
N ASP A 27 -27.99 -16.12 -22.81
CA ASP A 27 -28.31 -16.96 -21.64
C ASP A 27 -27.07 -17.21 -20.73
N ILE A 28 -26.28 -16.18 -20.46
CA ILE A 28 -25.14 -16.27 -19.55
C ILE A 28 -25.62 -15.94 -18.14
N LYS A 29 -25.63 -16.96 -17.27
CA LYS A 29 -25.93 -16.78 -15.85
C LYS A 29 -24.66 -16.35 -15.12
N PHE A 30 -24.69 -15.17 -14.52
CA PHE A 30 -23.69 -14.79 -13.54
C PHE A 30 -23.96 -15.51 -12.21
N ASN A 31 -22.92 -16.07 -11.59
CA ASN A 31 -23.05 -16.67 -10.27
C ASN A 31 -23.32 -15.63 -9.16
N TYR A 32 -23.03 -14.36 -9.44
CA TYR A 32 -23.24 -13.24 -8.53
C TYR A 32 -23.91 -12.10 -9.29
N ASN A 33 -24.99 -11.56 -8.72
CA ASN A 33 -25.72 -10.43 -9.30
C ASN A 33 -24.97 -9.11 -9.09
N TYR A 34 -24.18 -9.02 -8.02
CA TYR A 34 -23.47 -7.81 -7.63
C TYR A 34 -22.07 -8.14 -7.10
N LEU A 35 -21.11 -7.28 -7.45
CA LEU A 35 -19.78 -7.26 -6.90
C LEU A 35 -19.65 -6.01 -6.01
N ASN A 36 -19.49 -6.22 -4.71
CA ASN A 36 -19.23 -5.16 -3.75
C ASN A 36 -17.73 -4.94 -3.64
N ILE A 37 -17.27 -3.74 -3.98
CA ILE A 37 -15.87 -3.36 -3.98
C ILE A 37 -15.71 -2.20 -3.02
N SER A 38 -14.85 -2.37 -2.02
CA SER A 38 -14.44 -1.29 -1.13
C SER A 38 -13.05 -0.82 -1.50
N ILE A 39 -12.93 0.47 -1.83
CA ILE A 39 -11.64 1.12 -2.01
C ILE A 39 -11.45 2.06 -0.82
N HIS A 40 -10.47 1.72 0.02
CA HIS A 40 -10.13 2.48 1.21
C HIS A 40 -9.14 3.61 0.89
N GLU A 41 -9.05 4.59 1.80
CA GLU A 41 -7.96 5.55 1.79
C GLU A 41 -6.61 4.85 2.08
N CYS A 42 -5.51 5.50 1.71
CA CYS A 42 -4.19 5.02 2.09
C CYS A 42 -4.04 5.06 3.61
N LYS A 43 -3.40 4.03 4.16
CA LYS A 43 -3.08 4.02 5.59
C LYS A 43 -2.02 5.06 5.91
N GLU A 44 -1.88 5.42 7.18
CA GLU A 44 -0.95 6.47 7.62
C GLU A 44 0.51 6.14 7.26
N GLU A 45 0.91 4.88 7.31
CA GLU A 45 2.25 4.42 6.93
C GLU A 45 2.51 4.44 5.41
N GLN A 46 1.46 4.60 4.60
CA GLN A 46 1.56 4.55 3.14
C GLN A 46 1.67 5.95 2.52
N ILE A 47 2.29 6.02 1.35
CA ILE A 47 2.39 7.23 0.54
C ILE A 47 1.23 7.25 -0.46
N LYS A 48 0.43 8.32 -0.42
CA LYS A 48 -0.71 8.51 -1.31
C LYS A 48 -0.29 9.27 -2.56
N ILE A 49 0.02 8.53 -3.63
CA ILE A 49 0.45 9.14 -4.89
C ILE A 49 -0.75 9.48 -5.75
N PHE A 50 -0.82 10.73 -6.22
CA PHE A 50 -1.85 11.18 -7.14
C PHE A 50 -1.28 11.34 -8.55
N LYS A 51 -1.69 10.49 -9.50
CA LYS A 51 -1.24 10.55 -10.90
C LYS A 51 -2.42 10.42 -11.84
N ASN A 52 -2.51 11.30 -12.84
CA ASN A 52 -3.58 11.28 -13.84
C ASN A 52 -5.00 11.25 -13.24
N LYS A 53 -5.23 12.00 -12.14
CA LYS A 53 -6.50 12.05 -11.38
C LYS A 53 -6.90 10.77 -10.65
N ILE A 54 -5.98 9.82 -10.53
CA ILE A 54 -6.16 8.54 -9.84
C ILE A 54 -5.20 8.56 -8.64
N PHE A 55 -5.68 8.09 -7.48
CA PHE A 55 -4.80 7.85 -6.34
C PHE A 55 -4.45 6.37 -6.24
N TYR A 56 -3.24 6.10 -5.77
CA TYR A 56 -2.81 4.77 -5.34
C TYR A 56 -1.86 4.91 -4.15
N CYS A 57 -1.75 3.83 -3.38
CA CYS A 57 -0.96 3.81 -2.16
C CYS A 57 0.31 2.99 -2.42
N GLU A 58 1.46 3.54 -2.07
CA GLU A 58 2.73 2.81 -2.09
C GLU A 58 3.29 2.66 -0.67
N ILE A 59 4.04 1.57 -0.45
CA ILE A 59 4.86 1.41 0.74
C ILE A 59 6.13 2.26 0.57
N PRO A 60 6.57 3.01 1.60
CA PRO A 60 7.81 3.77 1.54
C PRO A 60 9.00 2.89 1.19
N ARG A 61 9.86 3.38 0.29
CA ARG A 61 11.12 2.72 -0.08
C ARG A 61 12.28 3.40 0.63
N CYS A 62 13.09 2.63 1.34
CA CYS A 62 14.31 3.09 1.98
C CYS A 62 15.53 2.52 1.26
N GLU A 63 16.71 3.04 1.59
CA GLU A 63 17.99 2.49 1.14
C GLU A 63 18.11 1.01 1.55
N ASP A 64 18.86 0.24 0.77
CA ASP A 64 19.03 -1.21 0.96
C ASP A 64 19.69 -1.57 2.30
N ASP A 65 20.34 -0.61 2.94
CA ASP A 65 20.99 -0.79 4.23
C ASP A 65 20.03 -0.64 5.43
N CYS A 66 18.78 -0.29 5.19
CA CYS A 66 17.72 -0.32 6.19
C CYS A 66 17.24 -1.77 6.40
N PRO A 67 17.44 -2.37 7.60
CA PRO A 67 17.19 -3.81 7.83
C PRO A 67 15.70 -4.12 8.09
N VAL A 68 14.83 -3.71 7.15
CA VAL A 68 13.39 -3.99 7.21
C VAL A 68 13.12 -5.49 7.13
N ASN A 69 13.83 -6.21 6.24
CA ASN A 69 13.69 -7.65 6.07
C ASN A 69 14.13 -8.47 7.30
N ASP A 70 15.00 -7.90 8.13
CA ASP A 70 15.45 -8.54 9.37
C ASP A 70 14.51 -8.27 10.56
N ASN A 71 13.40 -7.55 10.34
CA ASN A 71 12.50 -7.06 11.40
C ASN A 71 13.23 -6.26 12.50
N LYS A 72 14.21 -5.44 12.10
CA LYS A 72 14.94 -4.54 13.01
C LYS A 72 14.59 -3.07 12.81
N ALA A 73 13.97 -2.75 11.68
CA ALA A 73 13.62 -1.40 11.29
C ALA A 73 12.31 -1.37 10.52
N ILE A 74 11.72 -0.19 10.43
CA ILE A 74 10.60 0.14 9.56
C ILE A 74 11.02 1.28 8.64
N CYS A 75 10.53 1.25 7.40
CA CYS A 75 10.72 2.37 6.48
C CYS A 75 9.56 3.34 6.61
N MET A 76 9.86 4.54 7.09
CA MET A 76 8.88 5.58 7.32
C MET A 76 8.85 6.55 6.15
N LYS A 77 7.64 6.94 5.74
CA LYS A 77 7.47 7.90 4.67
C LYS A 77 8.03 9.28 5.05
N GLY A 78 8.58 9.97 4.06
CA GLY A 78 8.90 11.38 4.17
C GLY A 78 7.68 12.29 4.23
N GLU A 79 7.92 13.59 4.39
CA GLU A 79 6.87 14.62 4.35
C GLU A 79 6.29 14.82 2.94
N ASP A 80 7.03 14.45 1.88
CA ASP A 80 6.54 14.53 0.51
C ASP A 80 5.48 13.46 0.24
N ILE A 81 4.24 13.92 0.14
CA ILE A 81 3.07 13.06 -0.03
C ILE A 81 2.87 12.54 -1.45
N ASN A 82 3.56 13.08 -2.47
CA ASN A 82 3.28 12.77 -3.88
C ASN A 82 4.41 12.01 -4.60
N SER A 83 5.50 11.68 -3.90
CA SER A 83 6.62 10.92 -4.46
C SER A 83 7.14 9.90 -3.46
N ASN A 84 7.41 8.68 -3.91
CA ASN A 84 8.08 7.64 -3.12
C ASN A 84 9.58 7.62 -3.45
N ASP A 85 10.26 8.72 -3.15
CA ASP A 85 11.72 8.84 -3.33
C ASP A 85 12.45 8.31 -2.09
N ILE A 86 13.43 7.45 -2.32
CA ILE A 86 14.28 6.85 -1.28
C ILE A 86 14.95 7.93 -0.42
N LYS A 87 15.32 9.06 -1.02
CA LYS A 87 16.00 10.18 -0.33
C LYS A 87 15.10 10.91 0.66
N ASN A 88 13.78 10.81 0.49
CA ASN A 88 12.81 11.52 1.32
C ASN A 88 12.29 10.63 2.46
N ASN A 89 12.37 9.31 2.32
CA ASN A 89 11.97 8.35 3.34
C ASN A 89 13.11 8.12 4.33
N HIS A 90 12.77 7.66 5.53
CA HIS A 90 13.77 7.41 6.58
C HIS A 90 13.61 6.03 7.22
N CYS A 91 14.74 5.45 7.60
CA CYS A 91 14.79 4.18 8.30
C CYS A 91 14.66 4.44 9.81
N GLU A 92 13.66 3.87 10.45
CA GLU A 92 13.46 3.96 11.90
C GLU A 92 13.69 2.60 12.54
N CYS A 93 14.55 2.54 13.56
CA CYS A 93 14.82 1.31 14.27
C CYS A 93 13.64 0.92 15.16
N LEU A 94 13.28 -0.36 15.11
CA LEU A 94 12.30 -0.92 16.04
C LEU A 94 12.86 -0.96 17.46
N GLN A 95 11.96 -0.98 18.45
CA GLN A 95 12.33 -1.05 19.86
C GLN A 95 13.30 -2.20 20.12
N GLY A 96 14.35 -1.93 20.91
CA GLY A 96 15.42 -2.88 21.18
C GLY A 96 16.54 -2.88 20.14
N TRP A 97 16.50 -2.01 19.12
CA TRP A 97 17.56 -1.81 18.14
C TRP A 97 17.99 -0.33 18.05
N ILE A 98 19.29 -0.10 17.90
CA ILE A 98 19.92 1.22 17.80
C ILE A 98 21.08 1.19 16.80
N GLY A 99 21.62 2.37 16.48
CA GLY A 99 22.67 2.58 15.49
C GLY A 99 22.10 3.02 14.15
N SER A 100 22.94 3.61 13.29
CA SER A 100 22.53 4.17 12.01
C SER A 100 21.89 3.17 11.04
N LYS A 101 22.09 1.87 11.26
CA LYS A 101 21.52 0.78 10.47
C LYS A 101 20.81 -0.24 11.36
N CYS A 102 20.38 0.17 12.55
CA CYS A 102 19.70 -0.70 13.53
C CYS A 102 20.45 -2.01 13.82
N GLN A 103 21.80 -1.94 13.78
CA GLN A 103 22.67 -3.10 13.87
C GLN A 103 22.97 -3.53 15.31
N ASN A 104 22.76 -2.65 16.27
CA ASN A 104 23.09 -2.88 17.68
C ASN A 104 21.81 -3.11 18.48
N ARG A 105 21.84 -4.04 19.43
CA ARG A 105 20.76 -4.19 20.41
C ARG A 105 20.80 -3.05 21.42
N ASN A 106 19.64 -2.48 21.74
CA ASN A 106 19.51 -1.56 22.86
C ASN A 106 19.37 -2.37 24.15
N TYR A 107 20.41 -2.35 24.98
CA TYR A 107 20.42 -3.05 26.28
C TYR A 107 19.99 -2.16 27.44
N GLU A 108 19.67 -0.87 27.20
CA GLU A 108 19.25 0.03 28.26
C GLU A 108 17.83 -0.24 28.78
N ASP A 109 17.01 -0.99 28.03
CA ASP A 109 15.66 -1.44 28.42
C ASP A 109 15.66 -2.70 29.33
N LEU A 110 16.84 -3.26 29.67
CA LEU A 110 16.98 -4.48 30.48
C LEU A 110 17.31 -4.21 31.96
N ARG A 111 17.18 -2.97 32.42
CA ARG A 111 17.60 -2.56 33.77
C ARG A 111 16.43 -2.11 34.65
#